data_AF-A0A5C5XR99-F1
#
_entry.id   AF-A0A5C5XR99-F1
#
_cell.length_a   1.000
_cell.length_b   1.000
_cell.length_c   1.000
_cell.angle_alpha   90.00
_cell.angle_beta   90.00
_cell.angle_gamma   90.00
#
_symmetry.space_group_name_H-M   'P 1'
#
loop_
_entity.id
_entity.type
_entity.pdbx_description
1 polymer ?
#
loop_
_entity_poly.entity_id
_entity_poly.type
_entity_poly.pdbx_seq_one_letter_code
_entity_poly.pdbx_strand_id
1 'polypeptide(L)'
;MAPHDTVRTEGDRKLAKLVAKLSQKTGIAPESVVKLLKALASTAYEEAGEGFVLPGFGKFKVVQPPSQLGTNPFTGKAVEFKAPPEIEFTLDTAAKESFAAGAPAGPQETSGNSSREKLPQIKLSPDPSDLLNAGISDTYHDEQRLKLGGDPDWIQYPETPVCCGSEMQFYGQLDSIGGKFCIGDVGMLYVFLCPECCATRSIMHCY
;
A
#
# COMPACT_ATOMS: atom_id res chain seq x y z
N MET A 1 15.52 40.52 -28.89
CA MET A 1 16.16 39.33 -28.28
C MET A 1 16.00 39.44 -26.77
N ALA A 2 14.91 38.90 -26.23
CA ALA A 2 14.70 38.82 -24.79
C ALA A 2 15.36 37.52 -24.28
N PRO A 3 15.95 37.53 -23.08
CA PRO A 3 16.59 36.34 -22.52
C PRO A 3 15.50 35.30 -22.17
N HIS A 4 15.74 34.05 -22.58
CA HIS A 4 14.92 32.93 -22.15
C HIS A 4 15.12 32.74 -20.63
N ASP A 5 14.15 33.18 -19.84
CA ASP A 5 14.02 32.81 -18.44
C ASP A 5 13.87 31.29 -18.35
N THR A 6 14.97 30.60 -18.05
CA THR A 6 14.96 29.20 -17.65
C THR A 6 14.21 29.07 -16.35
N VAL A 7 12.95 28.63 -16.43
CA VAL A 7 12.16 28.19 -15.28
C VAL A 7 12.91 27.03 -14.62
N ARG A 8 13.63 27.32 -13.52
CA ARG A 8 14.23 26.29 -12.66
C ARG A 8 13.12 25.41 -12.13
N THR A 9 13.12 24.14 -12.52
CA THR A 9 12.12 23.18 -12.08
C THR A 9 12.25 22.94 -10.57
N GLU A 10 11.18 22.50 -9.90
CA GLU A 10 11.22 22.19 -8.46
C GLU A 10 12.32 21.17 -8.09
N GLY A 11 12.66 20.29 -9.03
CA GLY A 11 13.79 19.37 -8.93
C GLY A 11 15.14 20.09 -8.76
N ASP A 12 15.39 21.15 -9.52
CA ASP A 12 16.63 21.92 -9.47
C ASP A 12 16.81 22.63 -8.12
N ARG A 13 15.70 23.09 -7.52
CA ARG A 13 15.69 23.73 -6.20
C ARG A 13 16.01 22.75 -5.08
N LYS A 14 15.52 21.50 -5.17
CA LYS A 14 15.79 20.44 -4.19
C LYS A 14 17.22 19.90 -4.31
N LEU A 15 17.72 19.76 -5.54
CA LEU A 15 19.10 19.36 -5.81
C LEU A 15 20.10 20.36 -5.24
N ALA A 16 19.89 21.67 -5.45
CA ALA A 16 20.76 22.72 -4.91
C ALA A 16 20.87 22.67 -3.37
N LYS A 17 19.75 22.42 -2.67
CA LYS A 17 19.73 22.27 -1.21
C LYS A 17 20.48 21.01 -0.76
N LEU A 18 20.36 19.91 -1.50
CA LEU A 18 21.06 18.66 -1.20
C LEU A 18 22.58 18.81 -1.39
N VAL A 19 23.01 19.39 -2.51
CA VAL A 19 24.42 19.64 -2.83
C VAL A 19 25.07 20.52 -1.76
N ALA A 20 24.39 21.59 -1.33
CA ALA A 20 24.89 22.46 -0.27
C ALA A 20 25.09 21.70 1.06
N LYS A 21 24.13 20.86 1.46
CA LYS A 21 24.24 20.04 2.69
C LYS A 21 25.35 19.00 2.60
N LEU A 22 25.49 18.33 1.46
CA LEU A 22 26.52 17.32 1.25
C LEU A 22 27.92 17.95 1.19
N SER A 23 28.06 19.08 0.51
CA SER A 23 29.31 19.84 0.46
C SER A 23 29.74 20.29 1.86
N GLN A 24 28.82 20.80 2.68
CA GLN A 24 29.12 21.19 4.07
C GLN A 24 29.54 20.00 4.95
N LYS A 25 28.92 18.83 4.77
CA LYS A 25 29.24 17.63 5.57
C LYS A 25 30.52 16.91 5.15
N THR A 26 30.85 16.94 3.85
CA THR A 26 31.97 16.18 3.28
C THR A 26 33.19 17.05 2.98
N GLY A 27 33.05 18.38 3.00
CA GLY A 27 34.11 19.33 2.63
C GLY A 27 34.44 19.35 1.13
N ILE A 28 33.69 18.61 0.31
CA ILE A 28 33.92 18.50 -1.13
C ILE A 28 33.32 19.72 -1.84
N ALA A 29 34.01 20.22 -2.87
CA ALA A 29 33.50 21.30 -3.72
C ALA A 29 32.14 20.93 -4.32
N PRO A 30 31.15 21.85 -4.33
CA PRO A 30 29.79 21.55 -4.76
C PRO A 30 29.70 21.04 -6.21
N GLU A 31 30.62 21.46 -7.08
CA GLU A 31 30.71 20.97 -8.46
C GLU A 31 31.07 19.48 -8.53
N SER A 32 32.00 19.04 -7.68
CA SER A 32 32.41 17.64 -7.60
C SER A 32 31.30 16.77 -6.99
N VAL A 33 30.50 17.31 -6.07
CA VAL A 33 29.30 16.62 -5.54
C VAL A 33 28.26 16.41 -6.64
N VAL A 34 28.03 17.40 -7.50
CA VAL A 34 27.12 17.25 -8.65
C VAL A 34 27.63 16.19 -9.63
N LYS A 35 28.93 16.17 -9.92
CA LYS A 35 29.54 15.13 -10.76
C LYS A 35 29.39 13.73 -10.15
N LEU A 36 29.63 13.61 -8.85
CA LEU A 36 29.47 12.36 -8.12
C LEU A 36 28.02 11.85 -8.18
N LEU A 37 27.03 12.70 -7.93
CA LEU A 37 25.62 12.31 -7.98
C LEU A 37 25.19 11.87 -9.38
N LYS A 38 25.70 12.52 -10.44
CA LYS A 38 25.45 12.10 -11.82
C LYS A 38 26.11 10.77 -12.16
N ALA A 39 27.35 10.56 -11.70
CA ALA A 39 28.05 9.29 -11.87
C ALA A 39 27.30 8.16 -11.14
N LEU A 40 26.88 8.40 -9.89
CA LEU A 40 26.08 7.47 -9.09
C LEU A 40 24.77 7.09 -9.80
N ALA A 41 24.05 8.07 -10.36
CA ALA A 41 22.83 7.80 -11.12
C ALA A 41 23.11 6.97 -12.38
N SER A 42 24.23 7.22 -13.06
CA SER A 42 24.62 6.46 -14.26
C SER A 42 24.95 5.01 -13.91
N THR A 43 25.75 4.77 -12.87
CA THR A 43 26.05 3.42 -12.36
C THR A 43 24.78 2.70 -11.90
N ALA A 44 23.85 3.40 -11.26
CA ALA A 44 22.57 2.82 -10.85
C ALA A 44 21.71 2.36 -12.03
N TYR A 45 21.76 3.04 -13.19
CA TYR A 45 21.06 2.60 -14.39
C TYR A 45 21.68 1.35 -15.03
N GLU A 46 23.01 1.21 -14.95
CA GLU A 46 23.73 0.05 -15.47
C GLU A 46 23.51 -1.18 -14.58
N GLU A 47 23.52 -1.01 -13.26
CA GLU A 47 23.39 -2.09 -12.27
C GLU A 47 21.93 -2.39 -11.87
N ALA A 48 20.95 -1.67 -12.44
CA ALA A 48 19.53 -1.82 -12.12
C ALA A 48 19.00 -3.25 -12.33
N GLY A 49 19.57 -3.99 -13.29
CA GLY A 49 19.19 -5.37 -13.60
C GLY A 49 19.61 -6.39 -12.54
N GLU A 50 20.80 -6.23 -11.94
CA GLU A 50 21.33 -7.16 -10.92
C GLU A 50 20.95 -6.76 -9.50
N GLY A 51 20.57 -5.49 -9.33
CA GLY A 51 20.09 -4.91 -8.10
C GLY A 51 21.13 -4.00 -7.46
N PHE A 52 20.95 -2.70 -7.65
CA PHE A 52 21.82 -1.66 -7.15
C PHE A 52 21.65 -1.49 -5.63
N VAL A 53 22.75 -1.61 -4.87
CA VAL A 53 22.75 -1.40 -3.41
C VAL A 53 23.38 -0.06 -3.10
N LEU A 54 22.64 0.79 -2.39
CA LEU A 54 23.16 2.04 -1.83
C LEU A 54 23.40 1.85 -0.32
N PRO A 55 24.68 1.74 0.12
CA PRO A 55 25.01 1.46 1.51
C PRO A 55 24.38 2.48 2.47
N GLY A 56 23.73 1.99 3.53
CA GLY A 56 23.07 2.84 4.52
C GLY A 56 21.74 3.46 4.08
N PHE A 57 21.25 3.16 2.88
CA PHE A 57 19.91 3.54 2.42
C PHE A 57 19.06 2.33 2.07
N GLY A 58 19.55 1.44 1.20
CA GLY A 58 18.77 0.28 0.77
C GLY A 58 19.21 -0.31 -0.56
N LYS A 59 18.44 -1.30 -1.02
CA LYS A 59 18.63 -2.01 -2.28
C LYS A 59 17.49 -1.70 -3.23
N PHE A 60 17.83 -1.38 -4.47
CA PHE A 60 16.91 -1.26 -5.59
C PHE A 60 16.99 -2.53 -6.41
N LYS A 61 15.86 -3.15 -6.72
CA LYS A 61 15.81 -4.37 -7.53
C LYS A 61 14.71 -4.25 -8.58
N VAL A 62 15.04 -4.58 -9.82
CA VAL A 62 14.02 -4.77 -10.85
C VAL A 62 13.43 -6.17 -10.66
N VAL A 63 12.15 -6.23 -10.33
CA VAL A 63 11.39 -7.46 -10.16
C VAL A 63 10.52 -7.66 -11.40
N GLN A 64 10.65 -8.80 -12.05
CA GLN A 64 9.71 -9.23 -13.08
C GLN A 64 8.65 -10.10 -12.39
N PRO A 65 7.39 -9.63 -12.28
CA PRO A 65 6.34 -10.45 -11.71
C PRO A 65 6.13 -11.70 -12.57
N PRO A 66 5.72 -12.83 -11.98
CA PRO A 66 5.50 -14.06 -12.74
C PRO A 66 4.44 -13.83 -13.82
N SER A 67 4.67 -14.41 -15.01
CA SER A 67 3.65 -14.40 -16.05
C SER A 67 2.45 -15.23 -15.60
N GLN A 68 1.25 -14.68 -15.80
CA GLN A 68 0.00 -15.35 -15.45
C GLN A 68 -0.64 -15.90 -16.72
N LEU A 69 -1.05 -17.16 -16.66
CA LEU A 69 -1.86 -17.78 -17.72
C LEU A 69 -3.31 -17.39 -17.49
N GLY A 70 -3.94 -16.79 -18.50
CA GLY A 70 -5.35 -16.44 -18.43
C GLY A 70 -6.06 -16.70 -19.76
N THR A 71 -7.36 -16.86 -19.71
CA THR A 71 -8.18 -17.01 -20.92
C THR A 71 -8.65 -15.64 -21.35
N ASN A 72 -8.38 -15.24 -22.59
CA ASN A 72 -8.94 -14.00 -23.11
C ASN A 72 -10.47 -14.16 -23.23
N PRO A 73 -11.28 -13.40 -22.46
CA PRO A 73 -12.72 -13.59 -22.39
C PRO A 73 -13.44 -13.36 -23.72
N PHE A 74 -12.82 -12.67 -24.67
CA PHE A 74 -13.40 -12.43 -26.00
C PHE A 74 -13.09 -13.52 -27.03
N THR A 75 -12.02 -14.29 -26.85
CA THR A 75 -11.55 -15.26 -27.85
C THR A 75 -11.42 -16.69 -27.35
N GLY A 76 -11.57 -16.93 -26.04
CA GLY A 76 -11.55 -18.27 -25.42
C GLY A 76 -10.21 -19.00 -25.45
N LYS A 77 -9.17 -18.42 -26.07
CA LYS A 77 -7.82 -18.99 -26.14
C LYS A 77 -7.02 -18.62 -24.89
N ALA A 78 -6.17 -19.54 -24.45
CA ALA A 78 -5.18 -19.28 -23.41
C ALA A 78 -4.14 -18.27 -23.93
N VAL A 79 -3.91 -17.20 -23.17
CA VAL A 79 -2.92 -16.16 -23.46
C VAL A 79 -2.06 -15.96 -22.21
N GLU A 80 -0.75 -15.80 -22.41
CA GLU A 80 0.19 -15.47 -21.35
C GLU A 80 0.20 -13.95 -21.13
N PHE A 81 -0.19 -13.52 -19.93
CA PHE A 81 -0.15 -12.12 -19.52
C PHE A 81 1.15 -11.87 -18.77
N LYS A 82 2.13 -11.31 -19.48
CA LYS A 82 3.39 -10.87 -18.87
C LYS A 82 3.19 -9.48 -18.27
N ALA A 83 3.35 -9.38 -16.95
CA ALA A 83 3.34 -8.08 -16.27
C ALA A 83 4.62 -7.29 -16.61
N PRO A 84 4.54 -5.94 -16.70
CA PRO A 84 5.71 -5.11 -16.86
C PRO A 84 6.65 -5.27 -15.65
N PRO A 85 7.98 -5.07 -15.83
CA PRO A 85 8.92 -5.09 -14.72
C PRO A 85 8.62 -3.94 -13.75
N GLU A 86 8.63 -4.25 -12.46
CA GLU A 86 8.44 -3.30 -11.38
C GLU A 86 9.77 -3.05 -10.65
N ILE A 87 9.91 -1.90 -10.00
CA ILE A 87 11.08 -1.55 -9.20
C ILE A 87 10.72 -1.69 -7.73
N GLU A 88 11.36 -2.63 -7.04
CA GLU A 88 11.25 -2.81 -5.60
C GLU A 88 12.40 -2.05 -4.91
N PHE A 89 12.07 -1.22 -3.92
CA PHE A 89 13.04 -0.55 -3.07
C PHE A 89 12.93 -1.05 -1.64
N THR A 90 13.96 -1.77 -1.19
CA THR A 90 14.05 -2.30 0.16
C THR A 90 15.00 -1.45 0.99
N LEU A 91 14.52 -0.85 2.07
CA LEU A 91 15.36 -0.09 3.00
C LEU A 91 16.34 -1.00 3.75
N ASP A 92 17.55 -0.49 3.95
CA ASP A 92 18.54 -1.14 4.82
C ASP A 92 18.11 -1.05 6.29
N THR A 93 18.51 -2.03 7.11
CA THR A 93 18.11 -2.11 8.52
C THR A 93 18.53 -0.84 9.29
N ALA A 94 19.76 -0.37 9.07
CA ALA A 94 20.27 0.86 9.69
C ALA A 94 19.49 2.13 9.28
N ALA A 95 19.00 2.17 8.04
CA ALA A 95 18.17 3.27 7.55
C ALA A 95 16.77 3.23 8.18
N LYS A 96 16.18 2.04 8.25
CA LYS A 96 14.87 1.80 8.88
C LYS A 96 14.87 2.25 10.34
N GLU A 97 15.91 1.89 11.09
CA GLU A 97 16.08 2.31 12.49
C GLU A 97 16.29 3.82 12.64
N SER A 98 17.14 4.43 11.81
CA SER A 98 17.44 5.86 11.87
C SER A 98 16.26 6.75 11.49
N PHE A 99 15.44 6.32 10.53
CA PHE A 99 14.21 7.03 10.15
C PHE A 99 13.11 6.86 11.19
N ALA A 100 13.00 5.68 11.82
CA ALA A 100 12.07 5.47 12.93
C ALA A 100 12.42 6.32 14.16
N ALA A 101 13.72 6.52 14.45
CA ALA A 101 14.19 7.30 15.60
C ALA A 101 13.94 8.83 15.51
N GLY A 102 13.58 9.35 14.33
CA GLY A 102 13.24 10.76 14.10
C GLY A 102 11.74 11.08 14.11
N ALA A 103 10.89 10.08 14.30
CA ALA A 103 9.45 10.25 14.53
C ALA A 103 9.18 10.29 16.05
N PRO A 104 8.20 11.09 16.55
CA PRO A 104 7.76 10.96 17.92
C PRO A 104 7.35 9.51 18.17
N ALA A 105 7.89 8.95 19.24
CA ALA A 105 7.80 7.56 19.67
C ALA A 105 6.48 6.86 19.28
N GLY A 106 6.61 5.84 18.44
CA GLY A 106 5.79 4.62 18.52
C GLY A 106 6.70 3.48 19.00
N PRO A 107 6.22 2.53 19.83
CA PRO A 107 7.05 1.88 20.83
C PRO A 107 7.93 0.76 20.29
N GLN A 108 9.11 0.60 20.91
CA GLN A 108 9.94 -0.60 20.81
C GLN A 108 9.21 -1.84 21.34
N GLU A 109 9.55 -2.98 20.76
CA GLU A 109 9.20 -4.32 21.22
C GLU A 109 9.54 -4.46 22.71
N THR A 110 8.50 -4.54 23.54
CA THR A 110 8.59 -5.20 24.84
C THR A 110 8.03 -6.60 24.66
N SER A 111 8.84 -7.59 25.04
CA SER A 111 8.40 -8.95 25.31
C SER A 111 7.33 -8.90 26.40
N GLY A 112 6.08 -8.75 26.00
CA GLY A 112 4.89 -9.05 26.77
C GLY A 112 4.09 -10.03 25.94
N ASN A 113 3.64 -11.13 26.55
CA ASN A 113 2.72 -12.07 25.91
C ASN A 113 1.37 -11.35 25.73
N SER A 114 1.28 -10.48 24.72
CA SER A 114 0.04 -9.80 24.34
C SER A 114 -0.71 -10.79 23.45
N SER A 115 -1.60 -11.55 24.07
CA SER A 115 -2.73 -12.11 23.36
C SER A 115 -3.36 -10.99 22.54
N ARG A 116 -3.27 -11.08 21.20
CA ARG A 116 -3.89 -10.15 20.26
C ARG A 116 -5.37 -10.05 20.60
N GLU A 117 -5.75 -9.04 21.37
CA GLU A 117 -7.14 -8.80 21.71
C GLU A 117 -7.82 -8.33 20.42
N LYS A 118 -8.80 -9.12 19.95
CA LYS A 118 -9.61 -8.77 18.79
C LYS A 118 -10.21 -7.39 19.03
N LEU A 119 -10.24 -6.56 17.99
CA LEU A 119 -10.98 -5.30 18.04
C LEU A 119 -12.41 -5.63 18.51
N PRO A 120 -12.90 -5.02 19.60
CA PRO A 120 -14.23 -5.34 20.10
C PRO A 120 -15.24 -5.07 18.99
N GLN A 121 -16.21 -5.97 18.83
CA GLN A 121 -17.28 -5.81 17.87
C GLN A 121 -18.05 -4.54 18.20
N ILE A 122 -17.97 -3.53 17.35
CA ILE A 122 -18.80 -2.33 17.43
C ILE A 122 -19.85 -2.48 16.34
N LYS A 123 -21.09 -2.78 16.75
CA LYS A 123 -22.22 -2.72 15.83
C LYS A 123 -22.42 -1.26 15.46
N LEU A 124 -22.10 -0.90 14.22
CA LEU A 124 -22.64 0.32 13.63
C LEU A 124 -24.14 0.04 13.45
N SER A 125 -24.98 0.58 14.32
CA SER A 125 -26.42 0.62 14.08
C SER A 125 -26.70 1.91 13.33
N PRO A 126 -26.70 1.92 11.98
CA PRO A 126 -27.22 3.07 11.25
C PRO A 126 -28.67 3.28 11.67
N ASP A 127 -29.10 4.53 11.83
CA ASP A 127 -30.52 4.81 12.03
C ASP A 127 -31.27 4.27 10.80
N PRO A 128 -32.25 3.36 10.97
CA PRO A 128 -33.00 2.78 9.85
C PRO A 128 -33.63 3.85 8.94
N SER A 129 -33.98 5.01 9.51
CA SER A 129 -34.53 6.14 8.78
C SER A 129 -33.51 6.73 7.80
N ASP A 130 -32.24 6.81 8.18
CA ASP A 130 -31.17 7.35 7.33
C ASP A 130 -30.88 6.44 6.15
N LEU A 131 -30.92 5.11 6.35
CA LEU A 131 -30.75 4.14 5.28
C LEU A 131 -31.89 4.17 4.26
N LEU A 132 -33.13 4.27 4.74
CA LEU A 132 -34.31 4.39 3.91
C LEU A 132 -34.29 5.71 3.12
N ASN A 133 -33.98 6.82 3.80
CA ASN A 133 -33.85 8.14 3.16
C ASN A 133 -32.74 8.18 2.11
N ALA A 134 -31.66 7.43 2.30
CA ALA A 134 -30.56 7.32 1.34
C ALA A 134 -30.83 6.31 0.20
N GLY A 135 -31.95 5.56 0.24
CA GLY A 135 -32.28 4.51 -0.73
C GLY A 135 -31.32 3.32 -0.69
N ILE A 136 -30.68 3.10 0.46
CA ILE A 136 -29.68 2.04 0.67
C ILE A 136 -30.35 0.73 1.09
N SER A 137 -31.58 0.75 1.62
CA SER A 137 -32.36 -0.45 1.95
C SER A 137 -33.87 -0.20 1.80
N ASP A 138 -34.56 -1.11 1.10
CA ASP A 138 -36.02 -1.13 0.87
C ASP A 138 -36.75 -2.16 1.75
N THR A 139 -36.01 -3.03 2.44
CA THR A 139 -36.59 -4.08 3.30
C THR A 139 -35.76 -4.25 4.57
N TYR A 140 -36.47 -4.22 5.72
CA TYR A 140 -36.00 -4.39 7.09
C TYR A 140 -35.42 -5.80 7.34
N HIS A 141 -34.41 -6.19 6.57
CA HIS A 141 -33.72 -7.46 6.70
C HIS A 141 -32.40 -7.25 7.43
N ASP A 142 -32.45 -7.60 8.70
CA ASP A 142 -31.33 -7.99 9.55
C ASP A 142 -30.21 -6.95 9.69
N GLU A 143 -30.43 -6.00 10.61
CA GLU A 143 -29.49 -4.99 11.14
C GLU A 143 -28.14 -5.56 11.64
N GLN A 144 -27.88 -6.86 11.47
CA GLN A 144 -26.78 -7.59 12.10
C GLN A 144 -25.59 -7.88 11.18
N ARG A 145 -25.72 -7.67 9.87
CA ARG A 145 -24.67 -8.04 8.91
C ARG A 145 -23.71 -6.90 8.58
N LEU A 146 -24.07 -5.65 8.81
CA LEU A 146 -23.13 -4.53 8.72
C LEU A 146 -22.40 -4.37 10.05
N LYS A 147 -21.07 -4.51 10.06
CA LYS A 147 -20.29 -4.42 11.30
C LYS A 147 -18.86 -3.99 11.08
N LEU A 148 -18.28 -3.39 12.12
CA LEU A 148 -16.85 -3.17 12.26
C LEU A 148 -16.27 -4.10 13.34
N GLY A 149 -15.11 -4.67 13.06
CA GLY A 149 -14.43 -5.62 13.94
C GLY A 149 -15.18 -6.95 14.14
N GLY A 150 -14.67 -7.78 15.05
CA GLY A 150 -15.13 -9.16 15.22
C GLY A 150 -14.57 -10.12 14.17
N ASP A 151 -15.33 -11.16 13.84
CA ASP A 151 -15.00 -12.14 12.79
C ASP A 151 -15.86 -11.91 11.53
N PRO A 152 -15.35 -12.12 10.31
CA PRO A 152 -16.14 -11.98 9.10
C PRO A 152 -17.30 -13.00 9.03
N ASP A 153 -18.48 -12.56 8.62
CA ASP A 153 -19.61 -13.47 8.31
C ASP A 153 -19.50 -13.93 6.86
N TRP A 154 -18.69 -14.96 6.63
CA TRP A 154 -18.49 -15.53 5.30
C TRP A 154 -19.79 -16.07 4.70
N ILE A 155 -20.15 -15.61 3.51
CA ILE A 155 -21.34 -16.10 2.79
C ILE A 155 -21.02 -17.27 1.85
N GLN A 156 -19.76 -17.40 1.41
CA GLN A 156 -19.29 -18.50 0.56
C GLN A 156 -18.25 -19.37 1.29
N TYR A 157 -16.99 -18.92 1.32
CA TYR A 157 -15.89 -19.63 1.97
C TYR A 157 -15.01 -18.64 2.75
N PRO A 158 -14.31 -19.09 3.82
CA PRO A 158 -13.38 -18.23 4.53
C PRO A 158 -12.19 -17.83 3.66
N GLU A 159 -11.94 -16.53 3.52
CA GLU A 159 -10.83 -16.00 2.73
C GLU A 159 -10.12 -14.86 3.46
N THR A 160 -9.42 -15.16 4.56
CA THR A 160 -8.63 -14.14 5.24
C THR A 160 -7.34 -13.86 4.45
N PRO A 161 -7.10 -12.62 3.96
CA PRO A 161 -5.90 -12.31 3.21
C PRO A 161 -4.67 -12.28 4.12
N VAL A 162 -3.49 -12.57 3.53
CA VAL A 162 -2.19 -12.51 4.21
C VAL A 162 -1.39 -11.31 3.69
N CYS A 163 -0.77 -10.56 4.61
CA CYS A 163 0.11 -9.44 4.31
C CYS A 163 1.21 -9.37 5.38
N CYS A 164 2.44 -9.04 4.98
CA CYS A 164 3.62 -9.06 5.86
C CYS A 164 3.86 -10.41 6.57
N GLY A 165 3.42 -11.52 5.98
CA GLY A 165 3.61 -12.87 6.52
C GLY A 165 2.61 -13.28 7.61
N SER A 166 1.64 -12.42 7.94
CA SER A 166 0.56 -12.70 8.89
C SER A 166 -0.81 -12.53 8.24
N GLU A 167 -1.83 -13.20 8.78
CA GLU A 167 -3.23 -12.90 8.45
C GLU A 167 -3.55 -11.44 8.74
N MET A 168 -4.21 -10.78 7.80
CA MET A 168 -4.67 -9.41 7.96
C MET A 168 -5.82 -9.36 8.95
N GLN A 169 -5.93 -8.24 9.67
CA GLN A 169 -7.00 -8.03 10.62
C GLN A 169 -8.30 -7.69 9.88
N PHE A 170 -9.38 -8.41 10.21
CA PHE A 170 -10.72 -8.04 9.75
C PHE A 170 -11.11 -6.70 10.37
N TYR A 171 -11.46 -5.75 9.50
CA TYR A 171 -11.81 -4.40 9.90
C TYR A 171 -13.33 -4.19 9.90
N GLY A 172 -14.04 -4.80 8.96
CA GLY A 172 -15.49 -4.74 8.90
C GLY A 172 -16.05 -5.31 7.60
N GLN A 173 -17.38 -5.39 7.53
CA GLN A 173 -18.10 -5.85 6.34
C GLN A 173 -19.31 -4.98 6.05
N LEU A 174 -19.66 -4.91 4.76
CA LEU A 174 -20.79 -4.19 4.22
C LEU A 174 -21.65 -5.15 3.43
N ASP A 175 -22.92 -5.26 3.83
CA ASP A 175 -23.93 -6.03 3.13
C ASP A 175 -24.72 -5.12 2.19
N SER A 176 -25.04 -5.62 0.99
CA SER A 176 -25.83 -4.91 -0.02
C SER A 176 -27.22 -5.53 -0.26
N ILE A 177 -27.64 -6.51 0.56
CA ILE A 177 -29.00 -7.07 0.47
C ILE A 177 -30.05 -5.96 0.63
N GLY A 178 -31.03 -5.95 -0.28
CA GLY A 178 -32.29 -5.23 -0.10
C GLY A 178 -32.25 -3.75 -0.47
N GLY A 179 -31.16 -3.21 -1.02
CA GLY A 179 -31.04 -1.81 -1.43
C GLY A 179 -31.14 -1.57 -2.93
N LYS A 180 -31.31 -0.29 -3.32
CA LYS A 180 -31.21 0.14 -4.74
C LYS A 180 -29.81 -0.04 -5.32
N PHE A 181 -28.79 -0.09 -4.45
CA PHE A 181 -27.37 -0.15 -4.82
C PHE A 181 -26.76 -1.50 -4.43
N CYS A 182 -27.30 -2.60 -4.96
CA CYS A 182 -26.72 -3.93 -4.79
C CYS A 182 -25.28 -4.00 -5.33
N ILE A 183 -24.38 -4.62 -4.57
CA ILE A 183 -23.02 -4.93 -5.02
C ILE A 183 -23.12 -6.25 -5.80
N GLY A 184 -23.14 -6.19 -7.14
CA GLY A 184 -23.31 -7.40 -7.95
C GLY A 184 -24.68 -8.07 -7.72
N ASP A 185 -24.70 -9.41 -7.64
CA ASP A 185 -25.89 -10.20 -7.33
C ASP A 185 -25.96 -10.46 -5.81
N VAL A 186 -26.35 -9.43 -5.05
CA VAL A 186 -26.47 -9.47 -3.58
C VAL A 186 -25.11 -9.74 -2.90
N GLY A 187 -24.17 -8.82 -3.08
CA GLY A 187 -22.80 -8.97 -2.61
C GLY A 187 -22.55 -8.55 -1.17
N MET A 188 -21.63 -9.26 -0.52
CA MET A 188 -21.00 -8.92 0.75
C MET A 188 -19.56 -8.47 0.51
N LEU A 189 -19.21 -7.27 1.01
CA LEU A 189 -17.86 -6.74 0.95
C LEU A 189 -17.19 -6.87 2.32
N TYR A 190 -16.03 -7.52 2.36
CA TYR A 190 -15.19 -7.64 3.55
C TYR A 190 -13.96 -6.74 3.41
N VAL A 191 -13.60 -6.04 4.48
CA VAL A 191 -12.47 -5.11 4.52
C VAL A 191 -11.46 -5.56 5.56
N PHE A 192 -10.19 -5.63 5.15
CA PHE A 192 -9.06 -6.06 5.96
C PHE A 192 -7.97 -4.99 6.00
N LEU A 193 -7.29 -4.91 7.15
CA LEU A 193 -6.16 -4.01 7.40
C LEU A 193 -4.95 -4.82 7.87
N CYS A 194 -3.79 -4.60 7.26
CA CYS A 194 -2.54 -5.14 7.77
C CYS A 194 -2.07 -4.30 8.97
N PRO A 195 -1.89 -4.88 10.15
CA PRO A 195 -1.44 -4.12 11.32
C PRO A 195 0.02 -3.67 11.23
N GLU A 196 0.83 -4.29 10.36
CA GLU A 196 2.27 -4.00 10.25
C GLU A 196 2.57 -2.88 9.25
N CYS A 197 1.96 -2.91 8.06
CA CYS A 197 2.23 -1.94 7.00
C CYS A 197 1.04 -1.02 6.67
N CYS A 198 -0.08 -1.17 7.39
CA CYS A 198 -1.33 -0.43 7.16
C CYS A 198 -1.94 -0.61 5.76
N ALA A 199 -1.49 -1.59 4.98
CA ALA A 199 -2.10 -1.92 3.69
C ALA A 199 -3.53 -2.43 3.90
N THR A 200 -4.44 -2.02 3.02
CA THR A 200 -5.84 -2.46 3.02
C THR A 200 -6.09 -3.48 1.92
N ARG A 201 -6.94 -4.46 2.18
CA ARG A 201 -7.43 -5.38 1.17
C ARG A 201 -8.93 -5.59 1.35
N SER A 202 -9.66 -5.58 0.24
CA SER A 202 -11.09 -5.89 0.23
C SER A 202 -11.35 -7.16 -0.57
N ILE A 203 -12.33 -7.93 -0.11
CA ILE A 203 -12.78 -9.17 -0.73
C ILE A 203 -14.29 -9.05 -0.89
N MET A 204 -14.80 -9.44 -2.05
CA MET A 204 -16.23 -9.39 -2.35
C MET A 204 -16.71 -10.80 -2.69
N HIS A 205 -17.75 -11.26 -2.00
CA HIS A 205 -18.49 -12.46 -2.35
C HIS A 205 -19.90 -12.05 -2.79
N CYS A 206 -20.51 -12.80 -3.71
CA CYS A 206 -21.92 -12.67 -4.09
C CYS A 206 -22.62 -14.01 -3.86
N TYR A 207 -23.95 -13.99 -3.77
CA TYR A 207 -24.73 -15.24 -3.72
C TYR A 207 -24.77 -15.96 -5.08
#